data_AF-A0A128EZA9-F1
#
_entry.id   AF-A0A128EZA9-F1
#
_cell.length_a   1.000
_cell.length_b   1.000
_cell.length_c   1.000
_cell.angle_alpha   90.00
_cell.angle_beta   90.00
_cell.angle_gamma   90.00
#
_symmetry.space_group_name_H-M   'P 1'
#
loop_
_entity.id
_entity.type
_entity.pdbx_description
1 polymer ?
#
loop_
_entity_poly.entity_id
_entity_poly.type
_entity_poly.pdbx_seq_one_letter_code
_entity_poly.pdbx_strand_id
1 'polypeptide(L)'
;MFGHVLSSAFNFAFKNLGVLFRVTIIPILLSVLLEVAAFSFNSASMVWVDYALWSVLNTIIAVNVHRIVLMGPNSVPTFGRFTIGKIEIWFWLHYIALGAPYLLGSFQFEWAGPLVILLAIVVMVFGCRLSLVFPAIAMGKGVSFPYAWEQTAQKTLFMVLVVIVAPIVFAIIFVPVMSLVVFIAPDSSPIYSLVSTNIVIAYVTILAVIALSFAYQDLTGDDHSTPSPEAPREE
;
A
#
# COMPACT_ATOMS: atom_id res chain seq x y z
N MET A 1 2.79 -15.44 14.61
CA MET A 1 1.93 -14.54 13.83
C MET A 1 2.72 -13.79 12.77
N PHE A 2 3.67 -12.90 13.11
CA PHE A 2 4.40 -12.12 12.10
C PHE A 2 5.12 -12.96 11.02
N GLY A 3 5.92 -13.96 11.41
CA GLY A 3 6.59 -14.83 10.44
C GLY A 3 5.63 -15.64 9.55
N HIS A 4 4.44 -15.99 10.07
CA HIS A 4 3.38 -16.62 9.29
C HIS A 4 2.84 -15.64 8.23
N VAL A 5 2.48 -14.41 8.62
CA VAL A 5 2.04 -13.37 7.68
C VAL A 5 3.07 -13.12 6.59
N LEU A 6 4.36 -13.03 6.93
CA LEU A 6 5.42 -12.80 5.96
C LEU A 6 5.54 -13.96 4.96
N SER A 7 5.58 -15.20 5.47
CA SER A 7 5.64 -16.41 4.63
C SER A 7 4.40 -16.55 3.75
N SER A 8 3.21 -16.32 4.31
CA SER A 8 1.94 -16.35 3.57
C SER A 8 1.90 -15.27 2.49
N ALA A 9 2.39 -14.06 2.78
CA ALA A 9 2.46 -12.99 1.80
C ALA A 9 3.38 -13.34 0.62
N PHE A 10 4.58 -13.86 0.90
CA PHE A 10 5.48 -14.34 -0.14
C PHE A 10 4.90 -15.48 -0.96
N ASN A 11 4.43 -16.52 -0.28
CA ASN A 11 3.86 -17.71 -0.94
C ASN A 11 2.66 -17.33 -1.80
N PHE A 12 1.80 -16.43 -1.31
CA PHE A 12 0.67 -15.92 -2.07
C PHE A 12 1.13 -15.13 -3.30
N ALA A 13 2.10 -14.23 -3.13
CA ALA A 13 2.63 -13.42 -4.23
C ALA A 13 3.24 -14.28 -5.34
N PHE A 14 4.03 -15.30 -4.99
CA PHE A 14 4.61 -16.23 -5.97
C PHE A 14 3.55 -17.09 -6.67
N LYS A 15 2.60 -17.65 -5.92
CA LYS A 15 1.52 -18.49 -6.49
C LYS A 15 0.60 -17.71 -7.43
N ASN A 16 0.37 -16.43 -7.15
CA ASN A 16 -0.56 -15.57 -7.90
C ASN A 16 0.15 -14.50 -8.74
N LEU A 17 1.45 -14.67 -9.04
CA LEU A 17 2.27 -13.66 -9.72
C LEU A 17 1.64 -13.19 -11.03
N GLY A 18 1.11 -14.11 -11.83
CA GLY A 18 0.47 -13.78 -13.10
C GLY A 18 -0.78 -12.91 -12.95
N VAL A 19 -1.59 -13.13 -11.91
CA VAL A 19 -2.81 -12.33 -11.65
C VAL A 19 -2.44 -10.97 -11.11
N LEU A 20 -1.57 -10.93 -10.09
CA LEU A 20 -1.08 -9.69 -9.48
C LEU A 20 -0.42 -8.79 -10.53
N PHE A 21 0.43 -9.36 -11.39
CA PHE A 21 1.08 -8.62 -12.46
C PHE A 21 0.07 -8.00 -13.43
N ARG A 22 -0.90 -8.78 -13.94
CA ARG A 22 -1.89 -8.26 -14.90
C ARG A 22 -2.74 -7.12 -14.33
N VAL A 23 -3.06 -7.21 -13.04
CA VAL A 23 -3.92 -6.23 -12.36
C VAL A 23 -3.14 -4.96 -11.97
N THR A 24 -1.82 -5.06 -11.78
CA THR A 24 -0.99 -3.93 -11.31
C THR A 24 -0.09 -3.33 -12.39
N ILE A 25 0.09 -3.98 -13.54
CA ILE A 25 0.99 -3.46 -14.58
C ILE A 25 0.54 -2.12 -15.15
N ILE A 26 -0.75 -1.94 -15.43
CA ILE A 26 -1.27 -0.68 -15.98
C ILE A 26 -1.08 0.49 -14.99
N PRO A 27 -1.50 0.43 -13.70
CA PRO A 27 -1.28 1.55 -12.80
C PRO A 27 0.21 1.82 -12.53
N ILE A 28 1.07 0.79 -12.53
CA ILE A 28 2.53 0.98 -12.40
C ILE A 28 3.11 1.68 -13.63
N LEU A 29 2.73 1.29 -14.84
CA LEU A 29 3.20 1.96 -16.05
C LEU A 29 2.74 3.42 -16.09
N LEU A 30 1.50 3.69 -15.67
CA LEU A 30 0.99 5.05 -15.55
C LEU A 30 1.74 5.86 -14.49
N SER A 31 2.07 5.28 -13.32
CA SER A 31 2.84 5.98 -12.28
C SER A 31 4.25 6.33 -12.76
N VAL A 32 4.90 5.41 -13.48
CA VAL A 32 6.22 5.66 -14.09
C VAL A 32 6.15 6.76 -15.14
N LEU A 33 5.14 6.75 -16.02
CA LEU A 33 4.97 7.78 -17.05
C LEU A 33 4.72 9.16 -16.43
N LEU A 34 3.91 9.22 -15.36
CA LEU A 34 3.66 10.46 -14.63
C LEU A 34 4.93 11.03 -14.00
N GLU A 35 5.73 10.17 -13.36
CA GLU A 35 6.98 10.60 -12.72
C GLU A 35 8.00 11.10 -13.75
N VAL A 36 8.12 10.42 -14.90
CA VAL A 36 8.97 10.86 -16.02
C VAL A 36 8.48 12.20 -16.60
N ALA A 37 7.17 12.38 -16.73
CA ALA A 37 6.60 13.65 -17.17
C ALA A 37 6.88 14.77 -16.16
N ALA A 38 6.67 14.52 -14.87
CA ALA A 38 6.93 15.48 -13.80
C ALA A 38 8.40 15.90 -13.76
N PHE A 39 9.31 14.94 -13.89
CA PHE A 39 10.75 15.19 -14.01
C PHE A 39 11.08 16.07 -15.22
N SER A 40 10.45 15.83 -16.36
CA SER A 40 10.69 16.57 -17.61
C SER A 40 10.18 18.02 -17.56
N PHE A 41 9.05 18.28 -16.90
CA PHE A 41 8.50 19.63 -16.76
C PHE A 41 9.22 20.48 -15.72
N ASN A 42 9.87 19.85 -14.72
CA ASN A 42 10.61 20.52 -13.64
C ASN A 42 9.85 21.71 -13.01
N SER A 43 8.54 21.55 -12.78
CA SER A 43 7.69 22.60 -12.20
C SER A 43 7.08 22.13 -10.89
N ALA A 44 7.05 23.01 -9.89
CA ALA A 44 6.51 22.68 -8.56
C ALA A 44 5.04 22.26 -8.61
N SER A 45 4.23 22.88 -9.49
CA SER A 45 2.83 22.48 -9.69
C SER A 45 2.71 21.07 -10.23
N MET A 46 3.60 20.65 -11.13
CA MET A 46 3.56 19.30 -11.70
C MET A 46 3.94 18.24 -10.65
N VAL A 47 4.81 18.56 -9.68
CA VAL A 47 5.12 17.66 -8.56
C VAL A 47 3.87 17.38 -7.71
N TRP A 48 3.06 18.40 -7.42
CA TRP A 48 1.81 18.20 -6.67
C TRP A 48 0.79 17.38 -7.45
N VAL A 49 0.68 17.61 -8.76
CA VAL A 49 -0.19 16.82 -9.65
C VAL A 49 0.28 15.37 -9.70
N ASP A 50 1.59 15.14 -9.81
CA ASP A 50 2.19 13.82 -9.78
C ASP A 50 1.86 13.09 -8.48
N TYR A 51 2.10 13.70 -7.31
CA TYR A 51 1.75 13.10 -6.02
C TYR A 51 0.27 12.78 -5.88
N ALA A 52 -0.61 13.68 -6.33
CA ALA A 52 -2.06 13.43 -6.30
C ALA A 52 -2.43 12.22 -7.14
N LEU A 53 -2.00 12.17 -8.41
CA LEU A 53 -2.30 11.06 -9.32
C LEU A 53 -1.63 9.76 -8.88
N TRP A 54 -0.38 9.83 -8.42
CA TRP A 54 0.36 8.70 -7.85
C TRP A 54 -0.37 8.10 -6.66
N SER A 55 -0.95 8.92 -5.77
CA SER A 55 -1.72 8.43 -4.63
C SER A 55 -3.02 7.71 -5.03
N VAL A 56 -3.68 8.17 -6.10
CA VAL A 56 -4.87 7.53 -6.67
C VAL A 56 -4.50 6.19 -7.30
N LEU A 57 -3.43 6.14 -8.09
CA LEU A 57 -2.94 4.90 -8.70
C LEU A 57 -2.52 3.86 -7.65
N ASN A 58 -1.84 4.29 -6.57
CA ASN A 58 -1.52 3.41 -5.45
C ASN A 58 -2.76 2.90 -4.72
N THR A 59 -3.80 3.72 -4.60
CA THR A 59 -5.10 3.29 -4.05
C THR A 59 -5.72 2.20 -4.92
N ILE A 60 -5.71 2.37 -6.25
CA ILE A 60 -6.20 1.37 -7.19
C ILE A 60 -5.42 0.05 -7.04
N ILE A 61 -4.09 0.12 -6.94
CA ILE A 61 -3.25 -1.07 -6.68
C ILE A 61 -3.67 -1.72 -5.36
N ALA A 62 -3.71 -0.95 -4.26
CA ALA A 62 -3.99 -1.48 -2.93
C ALA A 62 -5.37 -2.14 -2.83
N VAL A 63 -6.42 -1.49 -3.37
CA VAL A 63 -7.79 -2.04 -3.38
C VAL A 63 -7.84 -3.35 -4.17
N ASN A 64 -7.24 -3.37 -5.36
CA ASN A 64 -7.24 -4.58 -6.19
C ASN A 64 -6.48 -5.73 -5.53
N VAL A 65 -5.31 -5.46 -4.94
CA VAL A 65 -4.49 -6.47 -4.27
C VAL A 65 -5.21 -6.99 -3.01
N HIS A 66 -5.78 -6.12 -2.18
CA HIS A 66 -6.58 -6.55 -1.03
C HIS A 66 -7.73 -7.48 -1.46
N ARG A 67 -8.47 -7.13 -2.51
CA ARG A 67 -9.57 -7.98 -3.02
C ARG A 67 -9.06 -9.32 -3.53
N ILE A 68 -7.95 -9.36 -4.27
CA ILE A 68 -7.37 -10.62 -4.75
C ILE A 68 -6.99 -11.53 -3.57
N VAL A 69 -6.40 -10.99 -2.52
CA VAL A 69 -5.97 -11.77 -1.35
C VAL A 69 -7.18 -12.25 -0.54
N LEU A 70 -8.14 -11.37 -0.28
CA LEU A 70 -9.25 -11.63 0.65
C LEU A 70 -10.45 -12.31 0.00
N MET A 71 -10.69 -12.08 -1.29
CA MET A 71 -11.86 -12.58 -2.05
C MET A 71 -11.46 -13.47 -3.23
N GLY A 72 -10.16 -13.66 -3.47
CA GLY A 72 -9.63 -14.51 -4.52
C GLY A 72 -9.44 -13.82 -5.89
N PRO A 73 -8.79 -14.50 -6.86
CA PRO A 73 -8.36 -13.92 -8.14
C PRO A 73 -9.49 -13.39 -9.04
N ASN A 74 -10.68 -13.99 -8.93
CA ASN A 74 -11.84 -13.63 -9.77
C ASN A 74 -12.62 -12.41 -9.23
N SER A 75 -12.20 -11.85 -8.09
CA SER A 75 -12.88 -10.72 -7.44
C SER A 75 -12.64 -9.37 -8.13
N VAL A 76 -11.70 -9.33 -9.08
CA VAL A 76 -11.33 -8.16 -9.88
C VAL A 76 -11.26 -8.53 -11.37
N PRO A 77 -11.53 -7.58 -12.28
CA PRO A 77 -11.33 -7.78 -13.71
C PRO A 77 -9.87 -8.13 -14.04
N THR A 78 -9.63 -8.73 -15.21
CA THR A 78 -8.30 -9.23 -15.62
C THR A 78 -7.20 -8.16 -15.59
N PHE A 79 -7.54 -6.91 -15.90
CA PHE A 79 -6.61 -5.77 -15.89
C PHE A 79 -6.80 -4.87 -14.65
N GLY A 80 -7.50 -5.35 -13.63
CA GLY A 80 -7.82 -4.57 -12.44
C GLY A 80 -9.06 -3.70 -12.61
N ARG A 81 -9.56 -3.24 -11.46
CA ARG A 81 -10.69 -2.31 -11.37
C ARG A 81 -10.17 -0.88 -11.38
N PHE A 82 -10.51 -0.13 -12.44
CA PHE A 82 -10.14 1.27 -12.63
C PHE A 82 -11.31 2.25 -12.40
N THR A 83 -12.40 1.78 -11.80
CA THR A 83 -13.56 2.62 -11.56
C THR A 83 -13.37 3.41 -10.26
N ILE A 84 -13.53 4.72 -10.31
CA ILE A 84 -13.60 5.57 -9.12
C ILE A 84 -15.00 5.41 -8.52
N GLY A 85 -15.19 4.33 -7.76
CA GLY A 85 -16.42 4.07 -7.02
C GLY A 85 -16.35 4.59 -5.59
N LYS A 86 -17.41 4.34 -4.83
CA LYS A 86 -17.50 4.69 -3.41
C LYS A 86 -16.35 4.06 -2.60
N ILE A 87 -16.00 2.80 -2.90
CA ILE A 87 -14.92 2.06 -2.22
C ILE A 87 -13.57 2.75 -2.43
N GLU A 88 -13.24 3.09 -3.67
CA GLU A 88 -11.96 3.69 -4.03
C GLU A 88 -11.81 5.11 -3.44
N ILE A 89 -12.87 5.92 -3.51
CA ILE A 89 -12.89 7.26 -2.89
C ILE A 89 -12.75 7.13 -1.36
N TRP A 90 -13.50 6.24 -0.73
CA TRP A 90 -13.46 6.07 0.72
C TRP A 90 -12.09 5.58 1.19
N PHE A 91 -11.50 4.64 0.46
CA PHE A 91 -10.14 4.15 0.69
C PHE A 91 -9.12 5.28 0.58
N TRP A 92 -9.17 6.04 -0.53
CA TRP A 92 -8.25 7.15 -0.79
C TRP A 92 -8.36 8.24 0.28
N LEU A 93 -9.58 8.59 0.71
CA LEU A 93 -9.78 9.56 1.80
C LEU A 93 -9.17 9.08 3.13
N HIS A 94 -9.32 7.81 3.48
CA HIS A 94 -8.68 7.24 4.68
C HIS A 94 -7.15 7.22 4.54
N TYR A 95 -6.65 6.94 3.34
CA TYR A 95 -5.22 6.98 3.03
C TYR A 95 -4.65 8.39 3.22
N ILE A 96 -5.30 9.41 2.66
CA ILE A 96 -4.89 10.81 2.84
C ILE A 96 -5.02 11.24 4.30
N ALA A 97 -6.11 10.86 5.00
CA ALA A 97 -6.30 11.20 6.40
C ALA A 97 -5.21 10.61 7.32
N LEU A 98 -4.79 9.36 7.06
CA LEU A 98 -3.67 8.75 7.80
C LEU A 98 -2.31 9.28 7.35
N GLY A 99 -2.15 9.68 6.09
CA GLY A 99 -0.92 10.24 5.53
C GLY A 99 -0.66 11.70 5.92
N ALA A 100 -1.71 12.49 6.15
CA ALA A 100 -1.61 13.93 6.40
C ALA A 100 -0.69 14.30 7.59
N PRO A 101 -0.72 13.62 8.75
CA PRO A 101 0.23 13.88 9.83
C PRO A 101 1.69 13.71 9.42
N TYR A 102 2.01 12.74 8.56
CA TYR A 102 3.37 12.53 8.06
C TYR A 102 3.79 13.64 7.10
N LEU A 103 2.89 14.08 6.22
CA LEU A 103 3.11 15.21 5.33
C LEU A 103 3.32 16.51 6.10
N LEU A 104 2.54 16.77 7.15
CA LEU A 104 2.72 17.94 8.00
C LEU A 104 4.02 17.89 8.82
N GLY A 105 4.41 16.69 9.26
CA GLY A 105 5.64 16.47 10.02
C GLY A 105 6.91 16.75 9.21
N SER A 106 6.92 16.47 7.91
CA SER A 106 8.10 16.70 7.05
C SER A 106 8.46 18.18 6.92
N PHE A 107 7.49 19.10 6.99
CA PHE A 107 7.73 20.55 7.00
C PHE A 107 8.33 21.09 8.31
N GLN A 108 8.31 20.31 9.39
CA GLN A 108 8.72 20.74 10.73
C GLN A 108 10.04 20.12 11.18
N PHE A 109 10.68 19.29 10.35
CA PHE A 109 11.84 18.48 10.75
C PHE A 109 13.09 19.30 11.10
N GLU A 110 13.23 20.51 10.56
CA GLU A 110 14.33 21.42 10.92
C GLU A 110 14.27 21.87 12.40
N TRP A 111 13.12 21.72 13.05
CA TRP A 111 12.87 22.09 14.44
C TRP A 111 12.70 20.85 15.34
N ALA A 112 13.24 19.69 14.91
CA ALA A 112 13.05 18.40 15.57
C ALA A 112 13.69 18.32 16.96
N GLY A 113 12.99 18.87 17.95
CA GLY A 113 13.25 18.60 19.37
C GLY A 113 12.70 17.24 19.80
N PRO A 114 13.04 16.76 21.01
CA PRO A 114 12.55 15.50 21.55
C PRO A 114 11.01 15.33 21.52
N LEU A 115 10.27 16.43 21.63
CA LEU A 115 8.81 16.45 21.55
C LEU A 115 8.27 16.05 20.17
N VAL A 116 8.93 16.47 19.09
CA VAL A 116 8.55 16.10 17.71
C VAL A 116 8.77 14.61 17.48
N ILE A 117 9.88 14.07 17.98
CA ILE A 117 10.17 12.62 17.91
C ILE A 117 9.11 11.82 18.68
N LEU A 118 8.76 12.24 19.89
CA LEU A 118 7.71 11.60 20.68
C LEU A 118 6.36 11.62 19.92
N LEU A 119 5.99 12.76 19.36
CA LEU A 119 4.75 12.89 18.57
C LEU A 119 4.77 12.00 17.33
N ALA A 120 5.91 11.91 16.62
CA ALA A 120 6.08 11.04 15.47
C ALA A 120 5.88 9.57 15.85
N ILE A 121 6.42 9.12 16.99
CA ILE A 121 6.21 7.75 17.50
C ILE A 121 4.73 7.50 17.80
N VAL A 122 4.03 8.45 18.42
CA VAL A 122 2.60 8.34 18.69
C VAL A 122 1.82 8.20 17.38
N VAL A 123 2.01 9.14 16.45
CA VAL A 123 1.35 9.12 15.13
C VAL A 123 1.62 7.81 14.38
N MET A 124 2.86 7.33 14.44
CA MET A 124 3.27 6.05 13.85
C MET A 124 2.49 4.87 14.43
N VAL A 125 2.40 4.77 15.76
CA VAL A 125 1.65 3.70 16.44
C VAL A 125 0.16 3.75 16.09
N PHE A 126 -0.44 4.94 16.07
CA PHE A 126 -1.82 5.13 15.64
C PHE A 126 -2.00 4.71 14.17
N GLY A 127 -1.14 5.18 13.26
CA GLY A 127 -1.19 4.84 11.84
C GLY A 127 -1.11 3.33 11.58
N CYS A 128 -0.20 2.63 12.26
CA CYS A 128 -0.07 1.17 12.13
C CYS A 128 -1.35 0.44 12.53
N ARG A 129 -1.97 0.83 13.64
CA ARG A 129 -3.21 0.21 14.11
C ARG A 129 -4.39 0.51 13.19
N LEU A 130 -4.50 1.75 12.75
CA LEU A 130 -5.61 2.19 11.90
C LEU A 130 -5.53 1.65 10.47
N SER A 131 -4.35 1.21 10.01
CA SER A 131 -4.17 0.60 8.69
C SER A 131 -5.02 -0.66 8.47
N LEU A 132 -5.49 -1.31 9.54
CA LEU A 132 -6.42 -2.45 9.45
C LEU A 132 -7.75 -2.09 8.74
N VAL A 133 -8.08 -0.80 8.65
CA VAL A 133 -9.28 -0.32 7.94
C VAL A 133 -9.20 -0.59 6.44
N PHE A 134 -8.01 -0.58 5.83
CA PHE A 134 -7.83 -0.68 4.38
C PHE A 134 -8.29 -2.02 3.78
N PRO A 135 -7.87 -3.19 4.32
CA PRO A 135 -8.43 -4.49 3.93
C PRO A 135 -9.97 -4.52 3.97
N ALA A 136 -10.57 -4.02 5.04
CA ALA A 136 -12.02 -4.04 5.23
C ALA A 136 -12.75 -3.11 4.24
N ILE A 137 -12.23 -1.90 3.99
CA ILE A 137 -12.78 -0.99 2.98
C ILE A 137 -12.69 -1.62 1.59
N ALA A 138 -11.55 -2.24 1.23
CA ALA A 138 -11.37 -2.88 -0.07
C ALA A 138 -12.38 -4.01 -0.32
N MET A 139 -12.83 -4.68 0.74
CA MET A 139 -13.92 -5.68 0.70
C MET A 139 -15.33 -5.07 0.63
N GLY A 140 -15.45 -3.74 0.63
CA GLY A 140 -16.74 -3.04 0.64
C GLY A 140 -17.41 -2.97 2.01
N LYS A 141 -16.70 -3.30 3.10
CA LYS A 141 -17.25 -3.13 4.46
C LYS A 141 -17.24 -1.64 4.82
N GLY A 142 -18.37 -1.13 5.30
CA GLY A 142 -18.52 0.26 5.78
C GLY A 142 -17.86 0.50 7.14
N VAL A 143 -16.54 0.27 7.22
CA VAL A 143 -15.77 0.40 8.47
C VAL A 143 -15.14 1.78 8.63
N SER A 144 -14.80 2.12 9.87
CA SER A 144 -14.18 3.38 10.27
C SER A 144 -12.95 3.14 11.16
N PHE A 145 -12.20 4.19 11.48
CA PHE A 145 -11.04 4.09 12.37
C PHE A 145 -11.30 3.48 13.76
N PRO A 146 -12.42 3.78 14.45
CA PRO A 146 -12.77 3.10 15.70
C PRO A 146 -12.80 1.58 15.59
N TYR A 147 -13.35 1.03 14.51
CA TYR A 147 -13.35 -0.40 14.25
C TYR A 147 -11.92 -0.96 14.19
N ALA A 148 -11.03 -0.34 13.40
CA ALA A 148 -9.64 -0.76 13.29
C ALA A 148 -8.90 -0.65 14.64
N TRP A 149 -9.23 0.35 15.44
CA TRP A 149 -8.66 0.52 16.78
C TRP A 149 -9.06 -0.63 17.71
N GLU A 150 -10.34 -0.96 17.80
CA GLU A 150 -10.84 -2.03 18.67
C GLU A 150 -10.23 -3.39 18.29
N GLN A 151 -10.21 -3.72 16.99
CA GLN A 151 -9.65 -4.97 16.49
C GLN A 151 -8.14 -5.12 16.75
N THR A 152 -7.41 -4.01 16.90
CA THR A 152 -5.95 -4.02 17.10
C THR A 152 -5.51 -3.78 18.54
N ALA A 153 -6.43 -3.59 19.49
CA ALA A 153 -6.15 -3.13 20.85
C ALA A 153 -5.12 -3.97 21.62
N GLN A 154 -5.13 -5.28 21.44
CA GLN A 154 -4.20 -6.19 22.11
C GLN A 154 -3.04 -6.63 21.22
N LYS A 155 -2.92 -6.07 20.01
CA LYS A 155 -2.01 -6.55 18.95
C LYS A 155 -1.19 -5.41 18.33
N THR A 156 -0.99 -4.30 19.05
CA THR A 156 -0.23 -3.13 18.60
C THR A 156 1.16 -3.48 18.06
N LEU A 157 1.94 -4.28 18.80
CA LEU A 157 3.28 -4.68 18.35
C LEU A 157 3.22 -5.49 17.04
N PHE A 158 2.23 -6.37 16.91
CA PHE A 158 2.04 -7.14 15.68
C PHE A 158 1.72 -6.23 14.49
N MET A 159 0.84 -5.22 14.68
CA MET A 159 0.55 -4.24 13.63
C MET A 159 1.78 -3.41 13.24
N VAL A 160 2.60 -3.01 14.21
CA VAL A 160 3.88 -2.31 13.93
C VAL A 160 4.81 -3.19 13.09
N LEU A 161 4.94 -4.47 13.44
CA LEU A 161 5.75 -5.41 12.66
C LEU A 161 5.23 -5.55 11.23
N VAL A 162 3.91 -5.69 11.04
CA VAL A 162 3.32 -5.86 9.70
C VAL A 162 3.42 -4.59 8.86
N VAL A 163 3.08 -3.43 9.42
CA VAL A 163 2.98 -2.16 8.67
C VAL A 163 4.34 -1.50 8.44
N ILE A 164 5.31 -1.67 9.35
CA ILE A 164 6.62 -1.03 9.24
C ILE A 164 7.72 -2.03 8.91
N VAL A 165 7.83 -3.11 9.68
CA VAL A 165 8.95 -4.04 9.51
C VAL A 165 8.80 -4.89 8.25
N ALA A 166 7.59 -5.34 7.88
CA ALA A 166 7.41 -6.14 6.67
C ALA A 166 7.81 -5.40 5.38
N PRO A 167 7.38 -4.14 5.12
CA PRO A 167 7.86 -3.39 3.96
C PRO A 167 9.37 -3.23 3.91
N ILE A 168 10.03 -3.02 5.06
CA ILE A 168 11.49 -2.93 5.13
C ILE A 168 12.14 -4.26 4.74
N VAL A 169 11.64 -5.38 5.27
CA VAL A 169 12.13 -6.72 4.91
C VAL A 169 11.94 -6.98 3.42
N PHE A 170 10.79 -6.61 2.85
CA PHE A 170 10.54 -6.72 1.42
C PHE A 170 11.48 -5.83 0.59
N ALA A 171 11.71 -4.58 1.02
CA ALA A 171 12.61 -3.65 0.32
C ALA A 171 14.06 -4.15 0.30
N ILE A 172 14.55 -4.74 1.39
CA ILE A 172 15.90 -5.32 1.47
C ILE A 172 16.14 -6.36 0.37
N ILE A 173 15.12 -7.15 0.03
CA ILE A 173 15.23 -8.20 -1.01
C ILE A 173 15.43 -7.60 -2.40
N PHE A 174 14.98 -6.37 -2.63
CA PHE A 174 15.18 -5.66 -3.90
C PHE A 174 16.48 -4.85 -3.97
N VAL A 175 17.25 -4.75 -2.88
CA VAL A 175 18.55 -4.03 -2.87
C VAL A 175 19.51 -4.55 -3.95
N PRO A 176 19.73 -5.87 -4.14
CA PRO A 176 20.61 -6.36 -5.20
C PRO A 176 20.14 -5.95 -6.61
N VAL A 177 18.82 -5.93 -6.83
CA VAL A 177 18.23 -5.50 -8.11
C VAL A 177 18.51 -4.02 -8.34
N MET A 178 18.29 -3.18 -7.33
CA MET A 178 18.60 -1.76 -7.42
C MET A 178 20.09 -1.49 -7.64
N SER A 179 20.97 -2.20 -6.93
CA SER A 179 22.42 -2.09 -7.13
C SER A 179 22.84 -2.48 -8.55
N LEU A 180 22.22 -3.51 -9.12
CA LEU A 180 22.48 -3.92 -10.52
C LEU A 180 22.00 -2.86 -11.51
N VAL A 181 20.84 -2.25 -11.28
CA VAL A 181 20.35 -1.15 -12.13
C VAL A 181 21.31 0.03 -12.08
N VAL A 182 21.75 0.45 -10.89
CA VAL A 182 22.72 1.53 -10.73
C VAL A 182 24.04 1.21 -11.43
N PHE A 183 24.50 -0.04 -11.37
CA PHE A 183 25.74 -0.47 -12.03
C PHE A 183 25.66 -0.44 -13.57
N ILE A 184 24.50 -0.75 -14.15
CA ILE A 184 24.30 -0.79 -15.62
C ILE A 184 23.85 0.57 -16.17
N ALA A 185 23.19 1.38 -15.36
CA ALA A 185 22.65 2.67 -15.78
C ALA A 185 23.76 3.64 -16.17
N PRO A 186 23.63 4.37 -17.30
CA PRO A 186 24.54 5.45 -17.62
C PRO A 186 24.52 6.53 -16.53
N ASP A 187 25.70 6.92 -16.03
CA ASP A 187 25.85 8.01 -15.04
C ASP A 187 25.17 9.31 -15.46
N SER A 188 25.00 9.52 -16.76
CA SER A 188 24.41 10.72 -17.35
C SER A 188 22.88 10.78 -17.31
N SER A 189 22.18 9.73 -16.87
CA SER A 189 20.72 9.66 -17.00
C SER A 189 20.01 9.30 -15.68
N PRO A 190 19.55 10.29 -14.90
CA PRO A 190 18.84 10.06 -13.63
C PRO A 190 17.50 9.34 -13.81
N ILE A 191 16.97 9.27 -15.04
CA ILE A 191 15.68 8.64 -15.34
C ILE A 191 15.69 7.13 -15.04
N TYR A 192 16.82 6.44 -15.16
CA TYR A 192 16.90 5.00 -14.88
C TYR A 192 16.74 4.72 -13.39
N SER A 193 17.38 5.53 -12.54
CA SER A 193 17.25 5.44 -11.08
C SER A 193 15.82 5.77 -10.64
N LEU A 194 15.21 6.79 -11.23
CA LEU A 194 13.82 7.19 -10.99
C LEU A 194 12.85 6.05 -11.32
N VAL A 195 12.88 5.56 -12.56
CA VAL A 195 12.01 4.46 -13.04
C VAL A 195 12.19 3.19 -12.21
N SER A 196 13.43 2.79 -11.93
CA SER A 196 13.70 1.57 -11.14
C SER A 196 13.22 1.70 -9.70
N THR A 197 13.40 2.87 -9.08
CA THR A 197 12.92 3.13 -7.73
C THR A 197 11.40 3.05 -7.66
N ASN A 198 10.69 3.66 -8.61
CA ASN A 198 9.21 3.58 -8.68
C ASN A 198 8.71 2.15 -8.79
N ILE A 199 9.32 1.36 -9.69
CA ILE A 199 8.98 -0.05 -9.89
C ILE A 199 9.21 -0.85 -8.59
N VAL A 200 10.34 -0.66 -7.92
CA VAL A 200 10.63 -1.35 -6.65
C VAL A 200 9.65 -0.94 -5.55
N ILE A 201 9.36 0.37 -5.41
CA ILE A 201 8.36 0.86 -4.47
C ILE A 201 7.00 0.23 -4.73
N ALA A 202 6.58 0.09 -6.00
CA ALA A 202 5.33 -0.55 -6.35
C ALA A 202 5.30 -2.03 -5.92
N TYR A 203 6.36 -2.81 -6.19
CA TYR A 203 6.43 -4.21 -5.77
C TYR A 203 6.46 -4.37 -4.25
N VAL A 204 7.23 -3.54 -3.55
CA VAL A 204 7.24 -3.52 -2.07
C VAL A 204 5.86 -3.19 -1.52
N THR A 205 5.16 -2.23 -2.13
CA THR A 205 3.79 -1.85 -1.77
C THR A 205 2.82 -3.01 -1.96
N ILE A 206 2.89 -3.74 -3.09
CA ILE A 206 2.07 -4.92 -3.33
C ILE A 206 2.29 -5.96 -2.23
N LEU A 207 3.54 -6.29 -1.90
CA LEU A 207 3.85 -7.26 -0.84
C LEU A 207 3.38 -6.79 0.54
N ALA A 208 3.54 -5.49 0.84
CA ALA A 208 3.05 -4.88 2.08
C ALA A 208 1.52 -4.97 2.20
N VAL A 209 0.79 -4.69 1.11
CA VAL A 209 -0.67 -4.80 1.04
C VAL A 209 -1.13 -6.25 1.22
N ILE A 210 -0.43 -7.21 0.63
CA ILE A 210 -0.70 -8.64 0.85
C ILE A 210 -0.48 -9.02 2.32
N ALA A 211 0.64 -8.60 2.92
CA ALA A 211 0.93 -8.86 4.33
C ALA A 211 -0.13 -8.25 5.26
N LEU A 212 -0.57 -7.02 4.98
CA LEU A 212 -1.65 -6.37 5.72
C LEU A 212 -2.99 -7.09 5.57
N SER A 213 -3.26 -7.67 4.39
CA SER A 213 -4.46 -8.49 4.14
C SER A 213 -4.46 -9.77 4.98
N PHE A 214 -3.33 -10.47 5.06
CA PHE A 214 -3.23 -11.65 5.93
C PHE A 214 -3.29 -11.29 7.41
N ALA A 215 -2.69 -10.17 7.81
CA ALA A 215 -2.83 -9.68 9.17
C ALA A 215 -4.29 -9.36 9.52
N TYR A 216 -5.06 -8.84 8.56
CA TYR A 216 -6.50 -8.65 8.72
C TYR A 216 -7.24 -9.97 8.94
N GLN A 217 -6.99 -10.99 8.12
CA GLN A 217 -7.60 -12.32 8.28
C GLN A 217 -7.25 -12.94 9.65
N ASP A 218 -5.97 -12.91 10.03
CA ASP A 218 -5.49 -13.45 11.31
C ASP A 218 -6.12 -12.75 12.52
N LEU A 219 -6.45 -11.46 12.41
CA LEU A 219 -7.02 -10.67 13.51
C LEU A 219 -8.54 -10.74 13.60
N THR A 220 -9.22 -10.79 12.46
CA THR A 220 -10.69 -10.76 12.40
C THR A 220 -11.31 -12.16 12.38
N GLY A 221 -10.53 -13.19 12.03
CA GLY A 221 -11.04 -14.54 11.80
C GLY A 221 -11.88 -14.68 10.54
N ASP A 222 -11.91 -13.65 9.67
CA ASP A 222 -12.61 -13.66 8.39
C ASP A 222 -11.86 -14.52 7.37
N ASP A 223 -12.02 -15.84 7.48
CA ASP A 223 -11.55 -16.80 6.48
C ASP A 223 -12.66 -16.99 5.41
N HIS A 224 -12.63 -16.16 4.36
CA HIS A 224 -13.62 -16.18 3.26
C HIS A 224 -13.53 -17.42 2.35
N SER A 225 -12.84 -18.48 2.77
CA SER A 225 -13.07 -19.83 2.26
C SER A 225 -14.47 -20.37 2.58
N THR A 226 -15.23 -19.67 3.44
CA THR A 226 -16.68 -19.87 3.60
C THR A 226 -17.46 -18.70 2.98
N PRO A 227 -18.41 -18.95 2.04
CA PRO A 227 -19.21 -17.90 1.44
C PRO A 227 -20.07 -17.23 2.52
N SER A 228 -19.98 -15.90 2.59
CA SER A 228 -20.86 -15.08 3.42
C SER A 228 -22.32 -15.33 2.99
N PRO A 229 -23.26 -15.54 3.93
CA PRO A 229 -24.67 -15.62 3.61
C PRO A 229 -25.09 -14.28 2.99
N GLU A 230 -25.36 -14.31 1.68
CA GLU A 230 -25.97 -13.26 0.85
C GLU A 230 -26.12 -11.88 1.52
N ALA A 231 -25.09 -11.03 1.36
CA ALA A 231 -25.34 -9.60 1.43
C ALA A 231 -26.18 -9.20 0.21
N PRO A 232 -27.24 -8.37 0.37
CA PRO A 232 -28.08 -7.95 -0.74
C PRO A 232 -27.23 -7.29 -1.83
N ARG A 233 -27.43 -7.70 -3.08
CA ARG A 233 -26.84 -7.01 -4.23
C ARG A 233 -27.44 -5.60 -4.26
N GLU A 234 -26.67 -4.60 -3.84
CA GLU A 234 -27.00 -3.21 -4.15
C GLU A 234 -26.77 -3.01 -5.65
N GLU A 235 -27.87 -2.88 -6.38
CA GLU A 235 -27.95 -2.35 -7.75
C GLU A 235 -27.53 -0.86 -7.79
#